data_AF-A0A1G2ZLJ0-F1
#
_entry.id   AF-A0A1G2ZLJ0-F1
#
_cell.length_a   1.000
_cell.length_b   1.000
_cell.length_c   1.000
_cell.angle_alpha   90.00
_cell.angle_beta   90.00
_cell.angle_gamma   90.00
#
_symmetry.space_group_name_H-M   'P 1'
#
loop_
_entity.id
_entity.type
_entity.pdbx_description
1 polymer ?
#
loop_
_entity_poly.entity_id
_entity_poly.type
_entity_poly.pdbx_seq_one_letter_code
_entity_poly.pdbx_strand_id
1 'polypeptide(L)'
;MVKKMRSMVLIFSLCSILFGFVGSLHASESLEDGILWLTKNAVREKFGTPNYLYCEEEPFRRYRIVTPDEEEGLKKTFLYDVPLHDLYYLKRNNTNIELRIYYGVDRSNGGETYRVSEYYVNFTDGPVPLGKISELIPECKPIHQSSKVFQEHMFNFDNYRIIFVTDKVSSLTNHFGTIFVDPDKDIKDWSLAYDVILIEGESENVSSNSMVKEIIVSVDGEYRIGKTKHVFKTRRIDNPLQ
;
A
#
# COMPACT_ATOMS: atom_id res chain seq x y z
N MET A 1 36.94 -58.72 -26.80
CA MET A 1 35.94 -57.64 -27.00
C MET A 1 35.01 -57.61 -25.80
N VAL A 2 34.47 -56.45 -25.42
CA VAL A 2 33.57 -56.21 -24.27
C VAL A 2 34.25 -55.97 -22.92
N LYS A 3 34.82 -54.77 -22.73
CA LYS A 3 35.01 -54.13 -21.41
C LYS A 3 35.44 -52.66 -21.60
N LYS A 4 34.50 -51.76 -21.92
CA LYS A 4 34.70 -50.29 -21.79
C LYS A 4 33.46 -49.41 -22.12
N MET A 5 32.24 -49.90 -21.90
CA MET A 5 31.04 -49.17 -22.35
C MET A 5 29.89 -49.14 -21.33
N ARG A 6 30.19 -49.17 -20.03
CA ARG A 6 29.16 -49.10 -18.98
C ARG A 6 29.35 -48.02 -17.91
N SER A 7 30.45 -47.26 -17.93
CA SER A 7 30.71 -46.28 -16.85
C SER A 7 30.32 -44.83 -17.16
N MET A 8 29.95 -44.52 -18.41
CA MET A 8 29.72 -43.11 -18.83
C MET A 8 28.25 -42.71 -18.84
N VAL A 9 27.33 -43.67 -18.77
CA VAL A 9 25.87 -43.41 -18.81
C VAL A 9 25.33 -43.00 -17.43
N LEU A 10 25.96 -43.42 -16.33
CA LEU A 10 25.49 -43.10 -14.98
C LEU A 10 25.86 -41.68 -14.51
N ILE A 11 26.89 -41.05 -15.09
CA ILE A 11 27.31 -39.69 -14.68
C ILE A 11 26.44 -38.62 -15.36
N PHE A 12 25.97 -38.87 -16.59
CA PHE A 12 25.07 -37.93 -17.28
C PHE A 12 23.63 -37.96 -16.74
N SER A 13 23.20 -39.07 -16.12
CA SER A 13 21.86 -39.15 -15.52
C SER A 13 21.75 -38.44 -14.17
N LEU A 14 22.85 -38.18 -13.46
CA LEU A 14 22.82 -37.47 -12.17
C LEU A 14 22.92 -35.94 -12.31
N CYS A 15 23.52 -35.43 -13.41
CA CYS A 15 23.58 -33.99 -13.68
C CYS A 15 22.25 -33.41 -14.20
N SER A 16 21.32 -34.25 -14.65
CA SER A 16 20.02 -33.80 -15.19
C SER A 16 18.99 -33.46 -14.10
N ILE A 17 19.24 -33.86 -12.86
CA ILE A 17 18.32 -33.64 -11.72
C ILE A 17 18.65 -32.33 -10.98
N LEU A 18 19.83 -31.74 -11.19
CA LEU A 18 20.27 -30.51 -10.51
C LEU A 18 19.95 -29.20 -11.24
N PHE A 19 19.41 -29.26 -12.47
CA PHE A 19 19.03 -28.07 -13.25
C PHE A 19 17.51 -27.88 -13.42
N GLY A 20 16.69 -28.68 -12.74
CA GLY A 20 15.22 -28.64 -12.85
C GLY A 20 14.50 -27.66 -11.90
N PHE A 21 15.23 -26.94 -11.04
CA PHE A 21 14.65 -25.94 -10.13
C PHE A 21 15.30 -24.57 -10.32
N VAL A 22 15.32 -24.08 -11.56
CA VAL A 22 15.25 -22.63 -11.74
C VAL A 22 13.78 -22.29 -11.69
N GLY A 23 13.25 -22.23 -10.46
CA GLY A 23 11.98 -21.53 -10.25
C GLY A 23 12.17 -20.15 -10.84
N SER A 24 11.38 -19.83 -11.87
CA SER A 24 11.35 -18.49 -12.44
C SER A 24 10.98 -17.57 -11.29
N LEU A 25 11.98 -16.96 -10.64
CA LEU A 25 11.80 -15.80 -9.78
C LEU A 25 11.39 -14.68 -10.72
N HIS A 26 10.13 -14.72 -11.18
CA HIS A 26 9.45 -13.53 -11.59
C HIS A 26 9.41 -12.66 -10.36
N ALA A 27 10.35 -11.71 -10.28
CA ALA A 27 10.23 -10.59 -9.38
C ALA A 27 8.83 -10.03 -9.58
N SER A 28 7.98 -10.16 -8.56
CA SER A 28 6.64 -9.59 -8.60
C SER A 28 6.78 -8.11 -8.93
N GLU A 29 6.06 -7.61 -9.93
CA GLU A 29 6.04 -6.17 -10.17
C GLU A 29 5.57 -5.49 -8.88
N SER A 30 6.43 -4.65 -8.29
CA SER A 30 6.15 -3.94 -7.04
C SER A 30 6.27 -2.45 -7.28
N LEU A 31 5.40 -1.68 -6.64
CA LEU A 31 5.55 -0.23 -6.56
C LEU A 31 6.68 0.15 -5.59
N GLU A 32 7.08 1.41 -5.60
CA GLU A 32 8.26 1.89 -4.86
C GLU A 32 8.08 1.84 -3.33
N ASP A 33 6.84 1.85 -2.85
CA ASP A 33 6.52 1.58 -1.44
C ASP A 33 6.70 0.10 -1.07
N GLY A 34 6.63 -0.81 -2.04
CA GLY A 34 6.83 -2.24 -1.83
C GLY A 34 5.72 -2.95 -1.03
N ILE A 35 4.53 -2.37 -0.92
CA ILE A 35 3.32 -2.94 -0.28
C ILE A 35 2.11 -2.90 -1.22
N LEU A 36 1.84 -1.78 -1.87
CA LEU A 36 0.76 -1.68 -2.86
C LEU A 36 0.95 -2.74 -3.94
N TRP A 37 -0.18 -3.23 -4.45
CA TRP A 37 -0.27 -4.31 -5.44
C TRP A 37 0.11 -5.72 -4.96
N LEU A 38 0.70 -5.87 -3.77
CA LEU A 38 0.93 -7.19 -3.17
C LEU A 38 -0.38 -7.95 -3.03
N THR A 39 -0.32 -9.27 -3.21
CA THR A 39 -1.46 -10.14 -2.88
C THR A 39 -1.60 -10.24 -1.37
N LYS A 40 -2.81 -10.53 -0.90
CA LYS A 40 -3.06 -10.80 0.53
C LYS A 40 -2.12 -11.87 1.12
N ASN A 41 -1.78 -12.89 0.34
CA ASN A 41 -0.80 -13.90 0.75
C ASN A 41 0.61 -13.31 0.90
N ALA A 42 1.08 -12.52 -0.07
CA ALA A 42 2.40 -11.88 -0.01
C ALA A 42 2.51 -10.88 1.17
N VAL A 43 1.42 -10.19 1.52
CA VAL A 43 1.37 -9.35 2.72
C VAL A 43 1.56 -10.20 3.98
N ARG A 44 0.85 -11.32 4.10
CA ARG A 44 0.96 -12.22 5.26
C ARG A 44 2.31 -12.94 5.33
N GLU A 45 2.94 -13.20 4.19
CA GLU A 45 4.33 -13.67 4.15
C GLU A 45 5.30 -12.59 4.66
N LYS A 46 5.05 -11.31 4.33
CA LYS A 46 5.89 -10.18 4.73
C LYS A 46 5.74 -9.79 6.20
N PHE A 47 4.52 -9.78 6.73
CA PHE A 47 4.21 -9.25 8.07
C PHE A 47 3.75 -10.32 9.08
N GLY A 48 3.53 -11.56 8.63
CA GLY A 48 2.96 -12.63 9.45
C GLY A 48 1.43 -12.59 9.48
N THR A 49 0.85 -13.33 10.43
CA THR A 49 -0.59 -13.30 10.68
C THR A 49 -0.98 -11.92 11.25
N PRO A 50 -2.05 -11.27 10.75
CA PRO A 50 -2.50 -10.00 11.30
C PRO A 50 -2.97 -10.14 12.75
N ASN A 51 -2.83 -9.07 13.53
CA ASN A 51 -3.34 -9.02 14.89
C ASN A 51 -4.87 -9.06 14.90
N TYR A 52 -5.48 -8.34 13.95
CA TYR A 52 -6.92 -8.30 13.77
C TYR A 52 -7.28 -8.29 12.29
N LEU A 53 -8.51 -8.72 11.99
CA LEU A 53 -9.17 -8.48 10.74
C LEU A 53 -10.11 -7.30 10.91
N TYR A 54 -10.08 -6.42 9.94
CA TYR A 54 -10.93 -5.25 9.89
C TYR A 54 -11.88 -5.35 8.71
N CYS A 55 -13.14 -5.00 8.95
CA CYS A 55 -14.21 -5.10 7.98
C CYS A 55 -14.93 -3.76 7.94
N GLU A 56 -14.99 -3.17 6.75
CA GLU A 56 -15.84 -2.03 6.43
C GLU A 56 -16.92 -2.48 5.47
N GLU A 57 -18.16 -2.49 5.93
CA GLU A 57 -19.29 -2.79 5.05
C GLU A 57 -19.95 -1.49 4.59
N GLU A 58 -19.53 -1.00 3.43
CA GLU A 58 -20.24 0.03 2.67
C GLU A 58 -21.41 -0.60 1.91
N PRO A 59 -22.62 -0.01 1.86
CA PRO A 59 -23.01 1.37 2.21
C PRO A 59 -23.51 1.55 3.66
N PHE A 60 -23.49 0.51 4.48
CA PHE A 60 -24.11 0.53 5.82
C PHE A 60 -23.18 1.08 6.90
N ARG A 61 -21.92 1.41 6.56
CA ARG A 61 -20.88 1.91 7.48
C ARG A 61 -20.74 1.03 8.72
N ARG A 62 -20.85 -0.28 8.55
CA ARG A 62 -20.67 -1.24 9.65
C ARG A 62 -19.19 -1.58 9.73
N TYR A 63 -18.58 -1.15 10.82
CA TYR A 63 -17.17 -1.40 11.12
C TYR A 63 -17.07 -2.53 12.14
N ARG A 64 -16.30 -3.57 11.82
CA ARG A 64 -16.01 -4.68 12.72
C ARG A 64 -14.51 -4.91 12.77
N ILE A 65 -13.99 -5.07 13.98
CA ILE A 65 -12.64 -5.56 14.25
C ILE A 65 -12.79 -6.89 14.97
N VAL A 66 -12.21 -7.95 14.42
CA VAL A 66 -12.24 -9.30 14.98
C VAL A 66 -10.85 -9.91 14.95
N THR A 67 -10.61 -10.95 15.73
CA THR A 67 -9.37 -11.73 15.63
C THR A 67 -9.40 -12.63 14.39
N PRO A 68 -8.24 -13.09 13.87
CA PRO A 68 -8.20 -14.02 12.73
C PRO A 68 -9.01 -15.32 12.95
N ASP A 69 -9.08 -15.81 14.19
CA ASP A 69 -9.85 -17.03 14.52
C ASP A 69 -11.37 -16.85 14.41
N GLU A 70 -11.85 -15.61 14.40
CA GLU A 70 -13.27 -15.26 14.27
C GLU A 70 -13.70 -15.00 12.82
N GLU A 71 -12.77 -15.12 11.85
CA GLU A 71 -13.01 -14.82 10.43
C GLU A 71 -14.22 -15.55 9.85
N GLU A 72 -14.32 -16.86 10.09
CA GLU A 72 -15.40 -17.69 9.55
C GLU A 72 -16.76 -17.31 10.14
N GLY A 73 -16.79 -16.98 11.44
CA GLY A 73 -18.00 -16.51 12.12
C GLY A 73 -18.45 -15.17 11.58
N LEU A 74 -17.53 -14.24 11.37
CA LEU A 74 -17.81 -12.92 10.81
C LEU A 74 -18.38 -13.02 9.39
N LYS A 75 -17.77 -13.82 8.50
CA LYS A 75 -18.26 -14.00 7.13
C LYS A 75 -19.70 -14.50 7.07
N LYS A 76 -20.10 -15.39 7.99
CA LYS A 76 -21.48 -15.89 8.09
C LYS A 76 -22.50 -14.84 8.50
N THR A 77 -22.07 -13.69 9.04
CA THR A 77 -22.98 -12.61 9.45
C THR A 77 -23.43 -11.72 8.29
N PHE A 78 -22.73 -11.77 7.16
CA PHE A 78 -23.04 -10.96 5.98
C PHE A 78 -23.79 -11.79 4.94
N LEU A 79 -24.69 -11.12 4.20
CA LEU A 79 -25.45 -11.73 3.11
C LEU A 79 -24.67 -11.78 1.79
N TYR A 80 -23.46 -11.25 1.77
CA TYR A 80 -22.57 -11.13 0.62
C TYR A 80 -21.11 -11.07 1.08
N ASP A 81 -20.18 -11.24 0.14
CA ASP A 81 -18.75 -11.19 0.45
C ASP A 81 -18.32 -9.77 0.81
N VAL A 82 -17.94 -9.58 2.07
CA VAL A 82 -17.34 -8.33 2.54
C VAL A 82 -15.83 -8.51 2.58
N PRO A 83 -15.04 -7.64 1.90
CA PRO A 83 -13.59 -7.68 2.00
C PRO A 83 -13.13 -7.57 3.45
N LEU A 84 -12.26 -8.50 3.86
CA LEU A 84 -11.60 -8.44 5.16
C LEU A 84 -10.18 -7.91 4.96
N HIS A 85 -9.90 -6.80 5.62
CA HIS A 85 -8.63 -6.09 5.63
C HIS A 85 -7.77 -6.58 6.78
N ASP A 86 -6.45 -6.50 6.62
CA ASP A 86 -5.52 -6.95 7.64
C ASP A 86 -5.09 -5.74 8.49
N LEU A 87 -5.10 -5.91 9.82
CA LEU A 87 -4.67 -4.90 10.78
C LEU A 87 -3.49 -5.43 11.62
N TYR A 88 -2.38 -4.70 11.59
CA TYR A 88 -1.16 -5.06 12.31
C TYR A 88 -0.80 -3.97 13.33
N TYR A 89 -0.37 -4.38 14.51
CA TYR A 89 0.34 -3.53 15.47
C TYR A 89 1.82 -3.87 15.40
N LEU A 90 2.61 -2.95 14.85
CA LEU A 90 4.04 -3.12 14.64
C LEU A 90 4.83 -2.12 15.49
N LYS A 91 6.11 -2.41 15.73
CA LYS A 91 7.04 -1.49 16.39
C LYS A 91 8.20 -1.18 15.46
N ARG A 92 8.40 0.09 15.12
CA ARG A 92 9.50 0.56 14.26
C ARG A 92 10.27 1.68 14.97
N ASN A 93 11.58 1.51 15.14
CA ASN A 93 12.45 2.45 15.87
C ASN A 93 11.86 2.93 17.22
N ASN A 94 11.31 1.99 17.99
CA ASN A 94 10.61 2.23 19.27
C ASN A 94 9.28 2.99 19.21
N THR A 95 8.76 3.32 18.03
CA THR A 95 7.42 3.85 17.84
C THR A 95 6.46 2.72 17.50
N ASN A 96 5.35 2.63 18.23
CA ASN A 96 4.25 1.74 17.89
C ASN A 96 3.43 2.34 16.74
N ILE A 97 3.13 1.49 15.75
CA ILE A 97 2.34 1.85 14.58
C ILE A 97 1.20 0.85 14.40
N GLU A 98 0.04 1.37 14.02
CA GLU A 98 -1.07 0.57 13.49
C GLU A 98 -0.98 0.62 11.96
N LEU A 99 -0.76 -0.52 11.33
CA LEU A 99 -0.73 -0.68 9.88
C LEU A 99 -2.03 -1.37 9.44
N ARG A 100 -2.89 -0.65 8.73
CA ARG A 100 -4.15 -1.17 8.17
C ARG A 100 -4.01 -1.33 6.66
N ILE A 101 -4.18 -2.54 6.17
CA ILE A 101 -3.99 -2.90 4.76
C ILE A 101 -5.34 -3.23 4.14
N TYR A 102 -5.79 -2.38 3.22
CA TYR A 102 -7.02 -2.58 2.49
C TYR A 102 -6.77 -3.38 1.21
N TYR A 103 -7.76 -4.19 0.86
CA TYR A 103 -7.67 -5.10 -0.28
C TYR A 103 -8.81 -4.84 -1.26
N GLY A 104 -8.45 -4.62 -2.52
CA GLY A 104 -9.36 -4.61 -3.65
C GLY A 104 -9.32 -5.93 -4.42
N VAL A 105 -10.38 -6.22 -5.18
CA VAL A 105 -10.48 -7.43 -6.02
C VAL A 105 -9.96 -7.13 -7.43
N ASP A 106 -8.82 -7.72 -7.79
CA ASP A 106 -8.30 -7.76 -9.15
C ASP A 106 -8.90 -8.96 -9.90
N ARG A 107 -9.58 -8.70 -11.03
CA ARG A 107 -10.19 -9.71 -11.91
C ARG A 107 -9.52 -9.82 -13.28
N SER A 108 -8.38 -9.15 -13.47
CA SER A 108 -7.75 -8.98 -14.79
C SER A 108 -7.27 -10.29 -15.40
N ASN A 109 -6.97 -11.29 -14.56
CA ASN A 109 -6.48 -12.61 -14.99
C ASN A 109 -7.59 -13.69 -15.07
N GLY A 110 -8.87 -13.29 -15.10
CA GLY A 110 -10.00 -14.22 -15.21
C GLY A 110 -10.38 -14.96 -13.91
N GLY A 111 -9.73 -14.62 -12.79
CA GLY A 111 -10.08 -15.06 -11.44
C GLY A 111 -9.94 -13.92 -10.44
N GLU A 112 -10.45 -14.09 -9.23
CA GLU A 112 -10.41 -13.06 -8.18
C GLU A 112 -9.11 -13.14 -7.39
N THR A 113 -8.33 -12.07 -7.41
CA THR A 113 -7.13 -11.92 -6.59
C THR A 113 -7.27 -10.69 -5.70
N TYR A 114 -7.20 -10.87 -4.37
CA TYR A 114 -7.19 -9.75 -3.44
C TYR A 114 -5.80 -9.12 -3.39
N ARG A 115 -5.71 -7.86 -3.79
CA ARG A 115 -4.47 -7.07 -3.83
C ARG A 115 -4.59 -5.82 -2.99
N VAL A 116 -3.47 -5.36 -2.44
CA VAL A 116 -3.46 -4.12 -1.65
C VAL A 116 -3.86 -2.94 -2.53
N SER A 117 -4.97 -2.28 -2.18
CA SER A 117 -5.50 -1.09 -2.88
C SER A 117 -5.09 0.22 -2.22
N GLU A 118 -4.87 0.18 -0.91
CA GLU A 118 -4.36 1.28 -0.10
C GLU A 118 -3.92 0.73 1.26
N TYR A 119 -3.08 1.47 1.97
CA TYR A 119 -2.80 1.15 3.36
C TYR A 119 -2.57 2.41 4.18
N TYR A 120 -2.84 2.28 5.47
CA TYR A 120 -2.79 3.36 6.43
C TYR A 120 -1.72 3.03 7.47
N VAL A 121 -0.94 4.04 7.85
CA VAL A 121 0.02 3.99 8.94
C VAL A 121 -0.40 5.01 9.98
N ASN A 122 -0.84 4.53 11.14
CA ASN A 122 -1.24 5.34 12.27
C ASN A 122 -0.17 5.29 13.36
N PHE A 123 0.27 6.45 13.86
CA PHE A 123 1.25 6.52 14.95
C PHE A 123 0.53 6.49 16.30
N THR A 124 0.56 5.35 17.00
CA THR A 124 -0.30 5.12 18.18
C THR A 124 0.26 5.72 19.47
N ASP A 125 1.57 5.96 19.54
CA ASP A 125 2.23 6.56 20.71
C ASP A 125 2.14 8.10 20.74
N GLY A 126 1.64 8.69 19.66
CA GLY A 126 1.60 10.13 19.45
C GLY A 126 2.15 10.52 18.08
N PRO A 127 1.97 11.78 17.68
CA PRO A 127 2.36 12.23 16.36
C PRO A 127 3.88 12.29 16.20
N VAL A 128 4.34 12.20 14.95
CA VAL A 128 5.77 12.22 14.60
C VAL A 128 6.09 13.39 13.67
N PRO A 129 7.30 13.98 13.73
CA PRO A 129 7.68 15.02 12.78
C PRO A 129 7.70 14.50 11.35
N LEU A 130 7.17 15.29 10.40
CA LEU A 130 7.16 15.00 8.97
C LEU A 130 8.53 14.56 8.43
N GLY A 131 9.59 15.25 8.85
CA GLY A 131 10.98 14.94 8.45
C GLY A 131 11.50 13.58 8.88
N LYS A 132 10.85 12.93 9.87
CA LYS A 132 11.25 11.60 10.38
C LYS A 132 10.46 10.45 9.79
N ILE A 133 9.47 10.72 8.95
CA ILE A 133 8.57 9.69 8.42
C ILE A 133 9.33 8.60 7.69
N SER A 134 10.23 8.95 6.76
CA SER A 134 10.96 7.95 5.96
C SER A 134 11.96 7.11 6.77
N GLU A 135 12.37 7.59 7.94
CA GLU A 135 13.20 6.83 8.89
C GLU A 135 12.38 5.77 9.62
N LEU A 136 11.14 6.12 10.00
CA LEU A 136 10.19 5.23 10.68
C LEU A 136 9.51 4.27 9.70
N ILE A 137 9.17 4.76 8.51
CA ILE A 137 8.42 4.10 7.46
C ILE A 137 9.23 4.17 6.16
N PRO A 138 10.17 3.22 5.92
CA PRO A 138 11.02 3.24 4.73
C PRO A 138 10.26 3.22 3.40
N GLU A 139 9.03 2.71 3.40
CA GLU A 139 8.10 2.72 2.27
C GLU A 139 7.69 4.14 1.86
N CYS A 140 7.89 5.14 2.74
CA CYS A 140 7.65 6.56 2.47
C CYS A 140 8.87 7.29 1.91
N LYS A 141 10.03 6.65 1.71
CA LYS A 141 11.22 7.32 1.12
C LYS A 141 10.96 8.15 -0.15
N PRO A 142 10.07 7.74 -1.08
CA PRO A 142 9.77 8.53 -2.27
C PRO A 142 9.25 9.95 -2.01
N ILE A 143 8.68 10.26 -0.83
CA ILE A 143 8.17 11.61 -0.51
C ILE A 143 9.25 12.70 -0.61
N HIS A 144 10.52 12.37 -0.32
CA HIS A 144 11.64 13.33 -0.40
C HIS A 144 11.96 13.75 -1.84
N GLN A 145 11.60 12.92 -2.81
CA GLN A 145 11.89 13.14 -4.23
C GLN A 145 10.67 13.68 -5.00
N SER A 146 9.51 13.76 -4.35
CA SER A 146 8.27 14.22 -4.99
C SER A 146 8.36 15.72 -5.33
N SER A 147 8.19 16.05 -6.61
CA SER A 147 8.13 17.43 -7.12
C SER A 147 6.70 18.00 -7.11
N LYS A 148 5.71 17.15 -6.83
CA LYS A 148 4.28 17.47 -6.83
C LYS A 148 3.72 17.29 -5.43
N VAL A 149 3.68 18.38 -4.69
CA VAL A 149 3.14 18.40 -3.33
C VAL A 149 1.93 19.31 -3.27
N PHE A 150 0.84 18.78 -2.74
CA PHE A 150 -0.42 19.50 -2.57
C PHE A 150 -0.76 19.60 -1.09
N GLN A 151 -1.33 20.72 -0.69
CA GLN A 151 -1.87 20.94 0.64
C GLN A 151 -3.37 21.13 0.52
N GLU A 152 -4.09 20.44 1.40
CA GLU A 152 -5.53 20.51 1.53
C GLU A 152 -5.94 20.83 2.96
N HIS A 153 -6.98 21.64 3.11
CA HIS A 153 -7.56 21.93 4.40
C HIS A 153 -8.78 21.02 4.64
N MET A 154 -8.67 20.15 5.64
CA MET A 154 -9.74 19.24 6.02
C MET A 154 -10.63 19.92 7.07
N PHE A 155 -11.58 20.74 6.61
CA PHE A 155 -12.44 21.59 7.47
C PHE A 155 -13.13 20.86 8.63
N ASN A 156 -13.52 19.61 8.43
CA ASN A 156 -14.25 18.84 9.45
C ASN A 156 -13.38 18.47 10.66
N PHE A 157 -12.05 18.51 10.50
CA PHE A 157 -11.08 18.07 11.51
C PHE A 157 -10.07 19.17 11.87
N ASP A 158 -10.25 20.38 11.34
CA ASP A 158 -9.37 21.55 11.52
C ASP A 158 -7.87 21.21 11.42
N ASN A 159 -7.53 20.40 10.41
CA ASN A 159 -6.17 19.95 10.14
C ASN A 159 -5.84 20.00 8.65
N TYR A 160 -4.55 19.86 8.35
CA TYR A 160 -4.06 19.85 6.97
C TYR A 160 -3.67 18.45 6.52
N ARG A 161 -3.92 18.17 5.25
CA ARG A 161 -3.45 16.99 4.53
C ARG A 161 -2.43 17.41 3.49
N ILE A 162 -1.28 16.76 3.47
CA ILE A 162 -0.18 17.01 2.54
C ILE A 162 -0.04 15.79 1.64
N ILE A 163 -0.31 15.98 0.37
CA ILE A 163 -0.35 14.91 -0.63
C ILE A 163 0.93 14.99 -1.45
N PHE A 164 1.82 14.02 -1.28
CA PHE A 164 3.00 13.85 -2.11
C PHE A 164 2.68 12.91 -3.25
N VAL A 165 2.78 13.39 -4.49
CA VAL A 165 2.55 12.59 -5.70
C VAL A 165 3.89 12.35 -6.37
N THR A 166 4.25 11.08 -6.58
CA THR A 166 5.50 10.72 -7.25
C THR A 166 5.41 11.04 -8.75
N ASP A 167 6.52 11.40 -9.39
CA ASP A 167 6.51 11.70 -10.83
C ASP A 167 6.45 10.45 -11.72
N LYS A 168 6.67 9.27 -11.14
CA LYS A 168 6.81 8.03 -11.88
C LYS A 168 5.43 7.41 -12.18
N VAL A 169 5.00 7.61 -13.42
CA VAL A 169 3.90 6.86 -14.02
C VAL A 169 4.45 5.59 -14.67
N SER A 170 3.82 4.45 -14.40
CA SER A 170 4.22 3.14 -14.93
C SER A 170 3.02 2.38 -15.51
N SER A 171 3.28 1.29 -16.23
CA SER A 171 2.22 0.36 -16.65
C SER A 171 1.44 -0.17 -15.44
N LEU A 172 2.16 -0.48 -14.35
CA LEU A 172 1.56 -1.00 -13.13
C LEU A 172 0.67 0.03 -12.43
N THR A 173 1.13 1.27 -12.23
CA THR A 173 0.31 2.31 -11.59
C THR A 173 -0.92 2.66 -12.42
N ASN A 174 -0.81 2.66 -13.75
CA ASN A 174 -1.96 2.86 -14.62
C ASN A 174 -2.96 1.71 -14.55
N HIS A 175 -2.47 0.48 -14.52
CA HIS A 175 -3.31 -0.71 -14.34
C HIS A 175 -4.04 -0.67 -13.00
N PHE A 176 -3.30 -0.36 -11.93
CA PHE A 176 -3.84 -0.16 -10.59
C PHE A 176 -4.96 0.89 -10.57
N GLY A 177 -4.71 2.09 -11.08
CA GLY A 177 -5.67 3.19 -11.11
C GLY A 177 -6.96 2.82 -11.86
N THR A 178 -6.83 2.07 -12.95
CA THR A 178 -7.97 1.57 -13.74
C THR A 178 -8.85 0.56 -12.99
N ILE A 179 -8.29 -0.19 -12.03
CA ILE A 179 -9.03 -1.20 -11.27
C ILE A 179 -9.61 -0.60 -9.99
N PHE A 180 -8.82 0.17 -9.25
CA PHE A 180 -9.12 0.51 -7.85
C PHE A 180 -9.50 1.97 -7.59
N VAL A 181 -9.20 2.91 -8.49
CA VAL A 181 -9.30 4.35 -8.17
C VAL A 181 -10.46 5.03 -8.89
N ASP A 182 -10.44 5.06 -10.22
CA ASP A 182 -11.49 5.71 -11.01
C ASP A 182 -11.92 4.79 -12.16
N PRO A 183 -13.22 4.44 -12.27
CA PRO A 183 -13.71 3.73 -13.44
C PRO A 183 -13.64 4.57 -14.72
N ASP A 184 -13.53 5.90 -14.60
CA ASP A 184 -13.34 6.84 -15.71
C ASP A 184 -11.90 6.73 -16.23
N LYS A 185 -11.71 5.81 -17.18
CA LYS A 185 -10.40 5.35 -17.71
C LYS A 185 -9.58 6.41 -18.45
N ASP A 186 -10.05 7.65 -18.49
CA ASP A 186 -9.43 8.76 -19.19
C ASP A 186 -8.26 9.37 -18.41
N ILE A 187 -8.15 9.10 -17.11
CA ILE A 187 -7.03 9.49 -16.27
C ILE A 187 -5.85 8.51 -16.50
N LYS A 188 -4.68 9.05 -16.86
CA LYS A 188 -3.47 8.27 -17.20
C LYS A 188 -2.20 8.76 -16.50
N ASP A 189 -2.36 9.62 -15.50
CA ASP A 189 -1.28 10.16 -14.67
C ASP A 189 -1.21 9.45 -13.31
N TRP A 190 -1.72 8.21 -13.22
CA TRP A 190 -1.70 7.42 -12.00
C TRP A 190 -0.27 7.15 -11.54
N SER A 191 0.00 7.52 -10.30
CA SER A 191 1.30 7.40 -9.67
C SER A 191 1.12 7.11 -8.18
N LEU A 192 2.22 6.75 -7.51
CA LEU A 192 2.19 6.53 -6.07
C LEU A 192 1.96 7.87 -5.36
N ALA A 193 1.03 7.87 -4.40
CA ALA A 193 0.65 9.03 -3.62
C ALA A 193 0.71 8.73 -2.12
N TYR A 194 1.09 9.75 -1.36
CA TYR A 194 1.17 9.70 0.10
C TYR A 194 0.38 10.87 0.67
N ASP A 195 -0.78 10.58 1.25
CA ASP A 195 -1.55 11.55 2.02
C ASP A 195 -1.03 11.56 3.46
N VAL A 196 -0.26 12.58 3.80
CA VAL A 196 0.26 12.82 5.13
C VAL A 196 -0.70 13.72 5.88
N ILE A 197 -1.34 13.18 6.92
CA ILE A 197 -2.35 13.90 7.69
C ILE A 197 -1.71 14.48 8.95
N LEU A 198 -1.73 15.80 9.04
CA LEU A 198 -1.21 16.54 10.18
C LEU A 198 -2.17 16.47 11.37
N ILE A 199 -1.66 16.70 12.58
CA ILE A 199 -2.52 16.88 13.76
C ILE A 199 -3.34 18.17 13.67
N GLU A 200 -4.42 18.21 14.44
CA GLU A 200 -5.25 19.42 14.61
C GLU A 200 -4.41 20.58 15.16
N GLY A 201 -4.66 21.79 14.65
CA GLY A 201 -3.96 23.00 15.09
C GLY A 201 -2.56 23.22 14.49
N GLU A 202 -2.09 22.33 13.62
CA GLU A 202 -0.87 22.57 12.84
C GLU A 202 -1.00 23.79 11.92
N SER A 203 0.12 24.48 11.73
CA SER A 203 0.14 25.67 10.88
C SER A 203 -0.11 25.31 9.41
N GLU A 204 -0.71 26.24 8.68
CA GLU A 204 -0.75 26.14 7.22
C GLU A 204 0.65 26.18 6.57
N ASN A 205 1.65 26.71 7.29
CA ASN A 205 3.04 26.78 6.87
C ASN A 205 3.76 25.48 7.27
N VAL A 206 3.57 24.46 6.46
CA VAL A 206 4.11 23.12 6.72
C VAL A 206 5.62 23.11 6.61
N SER A 207 6.26 22.39 7.52
CA SER A 207 7.71 22.18 7.52
C SER A 207 8.04 20.73 7.89
N SER A 208 9.33 20.36 7.81
CA SER A 208 9.82 19.07 8.31
C SER A 208 9.52 18.81 9.80
N ASN A 209 9.19 19.86 10.58
CA ASN A 209 8.83 19.73 12.00
C ASN A 209 7.32 19.61 12.24
N SER A 210 6.48 19.78 11.22
CA SER A 210 5.04 19.61 11.36
C SER A 210 4.70 18.19 11.80
N MET A 211 3.75 18.08 12.73
CA MET A 211 3.44 16.83 13.42
C MET A 211 2.37 16.03 12.68
N VAL A 212 2.68 14.77 12.41
CA VAL A 212 1.89 13.85 11.58
C VAL A 212 1.26 12.78 12.45
N LYS A 213 -0.04 12.55 12.28
CA LYS A 213 -0.77 11.46 12.99
C LYS A 213 -0.94 10.20 12.15
N GLU A 214 -1.11 10.35 10.85
CA GLU A 214 -1.49 9.28 9.95
C GLU A 214 -0.90 9.52 8.56
N ILE A 215 -0.57 8.42 7.89
CA ILE A 215 -0.15 8.43 6.49
C ILE A 215 -1.04 7.42 5.75
N ILE A 216 -1.64 7.85 4.65
CA ILE A 216 -2.35 6.97 3.73
C ILE A 216 -1.50 6.85 2.47
N VAL A 217 -1.28 5.63 2.02
CA VAL A 217 -0.51 5.35 0.81
C VAL A 217 -1.43 4.66 -0.19
N SER A 218 -1.52 5.25 -1.37
CA SER A 218 -2.45 4.84 -2.43
C SER A 218 -1.86 5.17 -3.80
N VAL A 219 -2.63 4.88 -4.85
CA VAL A 219 -2.35 5.39 -6.20
C VAL A 219 -3.30 6.56 -6.47
N ASP A 220 -2.74 7.68 -6.89
CA ASP A 220 -3.49 8.88 -7.25
C ASP A 220 -2.87 9.60 -8.47
N GLY A 221 -3.64 10.52 -9.05
CA GLY A 221 -3.24 11.38 -10.16
C GLY A 221 -3.45 12.85 -9.80
N GLU A 222 -2.56 13.70 -10.30
CA GLU A 222 -2.67 15.16 -10.18
C GLU A 222 -3.99 15.67 -10.75
N TYR A 223 -4.46 15.04 -11.84
CA TYR A 223 -5.75 15.38 -12.43
C TYR A 223 -6.94 15.14 -11.47
N ARG A 224 -6.94 14.03 -10.72
CA ARG A 224 -8.01 13.72 -9.75
C ARG A 224 -7.98 14.69 -8.58
N ILE A 225 -6.79 14.95 -8.02
CA ILE A 225 -6.60 15.94 -6.96
C ILE A 225 -7.07 17.33 -7.43
N GLY A 226 -6.78 17.68 -8.69
CA GLY A 226 -7.25 18.92 -9.32
C GLY A 226 -8.77 19.03 -9.39
N LYS A 227 -9.49 17.93 -9.66
CA LYS A 227 -10.97 17.91 -9.68
C LYS A 227 -11.58 18.26 -8.32
N THR A 228 -10.94 17.87 -7.21
CA THR A 228 -11.44 18.12 -5.85
C THR A 228 -10.95 19.43 -5.23
N LYS A 229 -10.17 20.21 -5.98
CA LYS A 229 -9.53 21.46 -5.52
C LYS A 229 -10.48 22.43 -4.83
N HIS A 230 -11.67 22.64 -5.39
CA HIS A 230 -12.63 23.60 -4.85
C HIS A 230 -13.24 23.14 -3.53
N VAL A 231 -13.33 21.83 -3.30
CA VAL A 231 -13.92 21.22 -2.10
C VAL A 231 -12.93 21.34 -0.93
N PHE A 232 -11.67 21.01 -1.15
CA PHE A 232 -10.66 20.93 -0.08
C PHE A 232 -9.72 22.15 -0.01
N LYS A 233 -9.99 23.21 -0.78
CA LYS A 233 -9.09 24.37 -0.98
C LYS A 233 -7.66 23.93 -1.33
N THR A 234 -7.54 22.92 -2.20
CA THR A 234 -6.25 22.33 -2.56
C THR A 234 -5.33 23.36 -3.21
N ARG A 235 -4.10 23.46 -2.73
CA ARG A 235 -3.06 24.30 -3.32
C ARG A 235 -1.78 23.51 -3.50
N ARG A 236 -1.03 23.81 -4.56
CA ARG A 236 0.32 23.29 -4.72
C ARG A 236 1.26 24.06 -3.78
N ILE A 237 2.16 23.35 -3.12
CA ILE A 237 3.20 23.92 -2.26
C ILE A 237 4.57 23.37 -2.65
N ASP A 238 5.62 24.03 -2.18
CA ASP A 238 6.97 23.46 -2.24
C ASP A 238 7.07 22.24 -1.32
N ASN A 239 7.95 21.30 -1.65
CA ASN A 239 8.14 20.11 -0.84
C ASN A 239 8.77 20.51 0.52
N PRO A 240 8.07 20.34 1.66
CA PRO A 240 8.56 20.78 2.97
C PRO A 240 9.73 19.95 3.51
N LEU A 241 10.18 18.94 2.75
CA LEU A 241 11.30 18.05 3.05
C LEU A 241 12.55 18.36 2.21
N GLN A 242 12.52 19.41 1.39
CA GLN A 242 13.62 19.86 0.54
C GLN A 242 14.20 21.19 1.02
#